data_AF-A0A1L7ABK4-F1
#
_entry.id   AF-A0A1L7ABK4-F1
#
_cell.length_a   1.000
_cell.length_b   1.000
_cell.length_c   1.000
_cell.angle_alpha   90.00
_cell.angle_beta   90.00
_cell.angle_gamma   90.00
#
_symmetry.space_group_name_H-M   'P 1'
#
loop_
_entity.id
_entity.type
_entity.pdbx_description
1 polymer ?
#
loop_
_entity_poly.entity_id
_entity_poly.type
_entity_poly.pdbx_seq_one_letter_code
_entity_poly.pdbx_strand_id
1 'polypeptide(L)'
;MSLKDGQLTSAPFQVFVDTRVTLANAPHLLLRAPHAITEALSGEDMPLKPLLVVPNQIATVKAEGQSITRCGTVLLFDLRPYPIEWYKPMRRVEPVLRWNAKENATEAEAADPPVQAIGPRVNIGQPVQAWFWTLTVILSLVALIFAMARPPGWARRIARDLLRRPRAPGPVAPAADEALFYLLCSTDGHLSLSKVQLALWTLAIGAAVFFYGLIRVEVPSVPNTLVVLMGLSLVTGGMSYLASDGPPPAPNQRPSLPAKPSLSDLIRNFPYDKPAELSISRAQMLFWTVLLIALFVWKSALEGSLWDVPEQLVALTGISQLGYLMPKFDYGKGQAQGA
;
A
#
# COMPACT_ATOMS: atom_id res chain seq x y z
N MET A 1 -31.37 7.95 5.78
CA MET A 1 -30.13 8.59 5.27
C MET A 1 -29.08 7.53 5.01
N SER A 2 -28.40 7.59 3.87
CA SER A 2 -27.34 6.66 3.47
C SER A 2 -26.06 7.44 3.14
N LEU A 3 -24.92 6.90 3.57
CA LEU A 3 -23.59 7.47 3.35
C LEU A 3 -22.62 6.33 3.00
N LYS A 4 -21.61 6.64 2.20
CA LYS A 4 -20.47 5.73 2.00
C LYS A 4 -19.53 5.84 3.20
N ASP A 5 -19.00 4.71 3.66
CA ASP A 5 -17.97 4.70 4.71
C ASP A 5 -16.59 5.06 4.11
N GLY A 6 -15.64 5.48 4.96
CA GLY A 6 -14.25 5.74 4.58
C GLY A 6 -14.06 6.92 3.63
N GLN A 7 -14.89 7.96 3.74
CA GLN A 7 -14.77 9.16 2.90
C GLN A 7 -13.57 10.00 3.34
N LEU A 8 -12.84 10.57 2.38
CA LEU A 8 -11.66 11.39 2.65
C LEU A 8 -12.07 12.84 2.91
N THR A 9 -11.39 13.53 3.84
CA THR A 9 -11.60 14.97 4.08
C THR A 9 -11.29 15.85 2.86
N SER A 10 -10.48 15.35 1.93
CA SER A 10 -10.12 16.04 0.68
C SER A 10 -11.18 15.92 -0.41
N ALA A 11 -12.21 15.08 -0.23
CA ALA A 11 -13.27 14.86 -1.22
C ALA A 11 -14.62 15.39 -0.69
N PRO A 12 -15.53 15.83 -1.59
CA PRO A 12 -16.89 16.19 -1.20
C PRO A 12 -17.60 15.03 -0.51
N PHE A 13 -18.18 15.29 0.65
CA PHE A 13 -18.88 14.29 1.43
C PHE A 13 -20.31 14.12 0.94
N GLN A 14 -20.61 12.95 0.40
CA GLN A 14 -21.90 12.67 -0.23
C GLN A 14 -22.88 12.04 0.75
N VAL A 15 -24.04 12.68 0.87
CA VAL A 15 -25.17 12.24 1.70
C VAL A 15 -26.38 12.01 0.83
N PHE A 16 -27.02 10.85 0.96
CA PHE A 16 -28.31 10.56 0.33
C PHE A 16 -29.43 10.51 1.38
N VAL A 17 -30.53 11.20 1.14
CA VAL A 17 -31.74 11.15 1.97
C VAL A 17 -32.92 10.79 1.09
N ASP A 18 -33.78 9.89 1.58
CA ASP A 18 -34.99 9.40 0.90
C ASP A 18 -36.17 10.39 0.93
N THR A 19 -35.89 11.64 1.26
CA THR A 19 -36.86 12.74 1.30
C THR A 19 -36.41 13.82 0.33
N ARG A 20 -37.36 14.53 -0.28
CA ARG A 20 -37.07 15.70 -1.10
C ARG A 20 -36.64 16.85 -0.18
N VAL A 21 -35.38 17.24 -0.29
CA VAL A 21 -34.78 18.37 0.43
C VAL A 21 -34.26 19.33 -0.62
N THR A 22 -34.61 20.60 -0.48
CA THR A 22 -34.15 21.69 -1.36
C THR A 22 -33.27 22.64 -0.57
N LEU A 23 -32.57 23.54 -1.27
CA LEU A 23 -31.77 24.58 -0.63
C LEU A 23 -32.63 25.49 0.28
N ALA A 24 -33.91 25.67 -0.08
CA ALA A 24 -34.90 26.46 0.67
C ALA A 24 -35.25 25.85 2.05
N ASN A 25 -34.95 24.57 2.28
CA ASN A 25 -35.10 23.94 3.61
C ASN A 25 -33.94 24.27 4.56
N ALA A 26 -32.95 25.07 4.15
CA ALA A 26 -31.74 25.37 4.93
C ALA A 26 -31.05 24.12 5.53
N PRO A 27 -30.79 23.06 4.73
CA PRO A 27 -30.18 21.84 5.24
C PRO A 27 -28.75 22.10 5.76
N HIS A 28 -28.40 21.50 6.89
CA HIS A 28 -27.06 21.49 7.44
C HIS A 28 -26.72 20.12 8.02
N LEU A 29 -25.44 19.75 7.91
CA LEU A 29 -24.90 18.50 8.43
C LEU A 29 -24.11 18.77 9.72
N LEU A 30 -24.40 17.99 10.76
CA LEU A 30 -23.63 17.93 11.99
C LEU A 30 -22.91 16.58 12.06
N LEU A 31 -21.66 16.58 12.52
CA LEU A 31 -20.82 15.38 12.60
C LEU A 31 -20.36 15.14 14.04
N ARG A 32 -21.07 14.27 14.76
CA ARG A 32 -20.82 14.02 16.18
C ARG A 32 -19.88 12.84 16.36
N ALA A 33 -18.67 13.00 16.91
CA ALA A 33 -17.88 11.84 17.27
C ALA A 33 -18.29 11.28 18.64
N PRO A 34 -18.12 9.97 18.87
CA PRO A 34 -18.31 9.39 20.19
C PRO A 34 -17.12 9.73 21.10
N HIS A 35 -17.37 10.53 22.13
CA HIS A 35 -16.39 10.95 23.15
C HIS A 35 -16.32 9.99 24.34
N ALA A 36 -16.20 8.69 24.08
CA ALA A 36 -16.12 7.72 25.17
C ALA A 36 -14.84 7.88 26.01
N ILE A 37 -13.75 8.35 25.39
CA ILE A 37 -12.42 8.45 26.02
C ILE A 37 -11.78 9.83 25.83
N THR A 38 -12.07 10.53 24.72
CA THR A 38 -11.44 11.81 24.38
C THR A 38 -12.42 12.96 24.56
N GLU A 39 -11.93 14.14 24.95
CA GLU A 39 -12.74 15.36 25.02
C GLU A 39 -13.25 15.80 23.63
N ALA A 40 -14.35 16.56 23.63
CA ALA A 40 -14.89 17.17 22.42
C ALA A 40 -13.93 18.22 21.86
N LEU A 41 -13.68 18.18 20.54
CA LEU A 41 -12.88 19.23 19.92
C LEU A 41 -13.73 20.47 19.67
N SER A 42 -13.12 21.65 19.83
CA SER A 42 -13.75 22.90 19.43
C SER A 42 -14.11 22.87 17.94
N GLY A 43 -15.39 23.06 17.61
CA GLY A 43 -15.89 23.07 16.22
C GLY A 43 -16.43 21.73 15.72
N GLU A 44 -16.48 20.70 16.57
CA GLU A 44 -17.03 19.40 16.20
C GLU A 44 -18.53 19.42 15.87
N ASP A 45 -19.31 20.19 16.63
CA ASP A 45 -20.73 20.41 16.38
C ASP A 45 -20.99 21.59 15.42
N MET A 46 -19.98 22.03 14.66
CA MET A 46 -20.16 23.12 13.70
C MET A 46 -21.08 22.68 12.54
N PRO A 47 -22.16 23.42 12.25
CA PRO A 47 -23.06 23.08 11.15
C PRO A 47 -22.37 23.28 9.80
N LEU A 48 -22.27 22.21 9.02
CA LEU A 48 -21.74 22.23 7.65
C LEU A 48 -22.87 22.51 6.66
N LYS A 49 -22.72 23.56 5.86
CA LYS A 49 -23.64 23.89 4.77
C LYS A 49 -23.33 23.03 3.54
N PRO A 50 -24.34 22.57 2.78
CA PRO A 50 -24.09 21.83 1.56
C PRO A 50 -23.51 22.75 0.48
N LEU A 51 -22.55 22.22 -0.27
CA LEU A 51 -22.05 22.79 -1.52
C LEU A 51 -23.06 22.64 -2.65
N LEU A 52 -23.77 21.50 -2.67
CA LEU A 52 -24.72 21.15 -3.72
C LEU A 52 -25.88 20.34 -3.13
N VAL A 53 -27.11 20.65 -3.58
CA VAL A 53 -28.33 19.92 -3.23
C VAL A 53 -29.02 19.54 -4.53
N VAL A 54 -29.11 18.24 -4.81
CA VAL A 54 -29.74 17.69 -6.02
C VAL A 54 -30.95 16.85 -5.62
N PRO A 55 -32.18 17.38 -5.70
CA PRO A 55 -33.38 16.62 -5.39
C PRO A 55 -33.74 15.63 -6.51
N ASN A 56 -34.67 14.72 -6.20
CA ASN A 56 -35.24 13.73 -7.12
C ASN A 56 -34.22 12.79 -7.77
N GLN A 57 -33.15 12.45 -7.05
CA GLN A 57 -32.14 11.50 -7.48
C GLN A 57 -32.55 10.08 -7.12
N ILE A 58 -32.26 9.13 -8.02
CA ILE A 58 -32.50 7.71 -7.79
C ILE A 58 -31.19 7.10 -7.29
N ALA A 59 -31.21 6.48 -6.12
CA ALA A 59 -30.07 5.76 -5.56
C ALA A 59 -30.47 4.36 -5.12
N THR A 60 -29.59 3.39 -5.37
CA THR A 60 -29.70 2.04 -4.82
C THR A 60 -29.08 2.03 -3.42
N VAL A 61 -29.91 1.87 -2.40
CA VAL A 61 -29.48 1.82 -1.00
C VAL A 61 -29.54 0.37 -0.53
N LYS A 62 -28.46 -0.11 0.08
CA LYS A 62 -28.47 -1.41 0.76
C LYS A 62 -29.10 -1.25 2.14
N ALA A 63 -30.24 -1.89 2.37
CA ALA A 63 -30.90 -1.99 3.67
C ALA A 63 -31.15 -3.48 3.97
N GLU A 64 -30.72 -3.94 5.14
CA GLU A 64 -30.93 -5.34 5.58
C GLU A 64 -30.41 -6.39 4.56
N GLY A 65 -29.31 -6.08 3.88
CA GLY A 65 -28.72 -6.96 2.86
C GLY A 65 -29.43 -6.94 1.51
N GLN A 66 -30.54 -6.23 1.36
CA GLN A 66 -31.24 -6.06 0.10
C GLN A 66 -30.93 -4.70 -0.53
N SER A 67 -30.75 -4.70 -1.86
CA SER A 67 -30.56 -3.48 -2.65
C SER A 67 -31.92 -2.91 -3.05
N ILE A 68 -32.32 -1.81 -2.43
CA ILE A 68 -33.61 -1.15 -2.71
C ILE A 68 -33.35 0.17 -3.44
N THR A 69 -34.06 0.39 -4.54
CA THR A 69 -34.02 1.65 -5.28
C THR A 69 -34.96 2.66 -4.63
N ARG A 70 -34.44 3.83 -4.26
CA ARG A 70 -35.20 4.92 -3.62
C ARG A 70 -35.00 6.22 -4.41
N CYS A 71 -36.07 7.01 -4.53
CA CYS A 71 -35.97 8.39 -5.01
C CYS A 71 -35.78 9.31 -3.80
N GLY A 72 -34.87 10.28 -3.90
CA GLY A 72 -34.48 11.12 -2.78
C GLY A 72 -33.64 12.33 -3.19
N THR A 73 -32.82 12.83 -2.28
CA THR A 73 -31.95 14.00 -2.48
C THR A 73 -30.51 13.61 -2.21
N VAL A 74 -29.61 14.03 -3.10
CA VAL A 74 -28.16 13.95 -2.90
C VAL A 74 -27.67 15.32 -2.44
N LEU A 75 -26.97 15.36 -1.30
CA LEU A 75 -26.31 16.54 -0.76
C LEU A 75 -24.79 16.31 -0.75
N LEU A 76 -24.02 17.32 -1.15
CA LEU A 76 -22.55 17.31 -1.08
C LEU A 76 -22.09 18.34 -0.04
N PHE A 77 -21.19 17.95 0.86
CA PHE A 77 -20.64 18.81 1.91
C PHE A 77 -19.12 18.92 1.78
N ASP A 78 -18.55 20.05 2.21
CA ASP A 78 -17.11 20.22 2.38
C ASP A 78 -16.71 19.82 3.80
N LEU A 79 -15.83 18.83 3.94
CA LEU A 79 -15.32 18.37 5.24
C LEU A 79 -14.01 19.02 5.66
N ARG A 80 -13.40 19.86 4.82
CA ARG A 80 -12.14 20.55 5.17
C ARG A 80 -12.22 21.33 6.50
N PRO A 81 -13.34 21.97 6.88
CA PRO A 81 -13.44 22.67 8.16
C PRO A 81 -13.56 21.75 9.39
N TYR A 82 -13.84 20.45 9.20
CA TYR A 82 -14.12 19.55 10.32
C TYR A 82 -12.83 19.22 11.09
N PRO A 83 -12.77 19.49 12.40
CA PRO A 83 -11.56 19.30 13.19
C PRO A 83 -11.29 17.81 13.42
N ILE A 84 -10.12 17.36 12.99
CA ILE A 84 -9.58 16.04 13.32
C ILE A 84 -8.18 16.25 13.86
N GLU A 85 -7.85 15.52 14.91
CA GLU A 85 -6.55 15.61 15.56
C GLU A 85 -5.43 15.21 14.60
N TRP A 86 -4.35 15.98 14.60
CA TRP A 86 -3.24 15.83 13.65
C TRP A 86 -2.58 14.44 13.66
N TYR A 87 -2.74 13.65 14.71
CA TYR A 87 -2.18 12.31 14.85
C TYR A 87 -3.16 11.19 14.49
N LYS A 88 -4.46 11.48 14.29
CA LYS A 88 -5.47 10.45 13.97
C LYS A 88 -5.64 10.35 12.45
N PRO A 89 -5.38 9.18 11.85
CA PRO A 89 -5.60 8.98 10.42
C PRO A 89 -7.08 8.87 10.04
N MET A 90 -7.95 8.59 11.02
CA MET A 90 -9.38 8.43 10.82
C MET A 90 -10.15 8.83 12.07
N ARG A 91 -11.33 9.39 11.86
CA ARG A 91 -12.29 9.69 12.93
C ARG A 91 -13.66 9.12 12.59
N ARG A 92 -14.24 8.37 13.54
CA ARG A 92 -15.60 7.85 13.42
C ARG A 92 -16.60 8.89 13.90
N VAL A 93 -17.58 9.20 13.08
CA VAL A 93 -18.60 10.23 13.36
C VAL A 93 -20.00 9.70 13.09
N GLU A 94 -20.97 10.25 13.81
CA GLU A 94 -22.40 10.07 13.60
C GLU A 94 -22.93 11.29 12.84
N PRO A 95 -23.27 11.13 11.56
CA PRO A 95 -23.75 12.23 10.75
C PRO A 95 -25.25 12.48 11.04
N VAL A 96 -25.58 13.72 11.38
CA VAL A 96 -26.94 14.17 11.66
C VAL A 96 -27.28 15.29 10.68
N LEU A 97 -28.15 14.99 9.70
CA LEU A 97 -28.66 16.01 8.80
C LEU A 97 -29.90 16.66 9.41
N ARG A 98 -29.93 17.99 9.43
CA ARG A 98 -31.07 18.79 9.90
C ARG A 98 -31.54 19.75 8.83
N TRP A 99 -32.85 19.93 8.73
CA TRP A 99 -33.47 20.89 7.80
C TRP A 99 -34.85 21.35 8.29
N ASN A 100 -35.31 22.48 7.76
CA ASN A 100 -36.63 23.03 8.05
C ASN A 100 -37.70 22.28 7.25
N ALA A 101 -38.78 21.87 7.93
CA ALA A 101 -39.89 21.13 7.30
C ALA A 101 -40.58 21.95 6.18
N LYS A 102 -40.71 23.26 6.39
CA LYS A 102 -41.30 24.20 5.43
C LYS A 102 -40.21 24.86 4.61
N GLU A 103 -40.41 24.93 3.30
CA GLU A 103 -39.53 25.70 2.41
C GLU A 103 -39.63 27.19 2.76
N ASN A 104 -38.49 27.88 2.83
CA ASN A 104 -38.40 29.31 3.13
C ASN A 104 -38.90 29.73 4.52
N ALA A 105 -38.99 28.82 5.50
CA ALA A 105 -39.26 29.19 6.88
C ALA A 105 -38.21 30.21 7.36
N THR A 106 -38.66 31.40 7.74
CA THR A 106 -37.79 32.40 8.36
C THR A 106 -37.33 31.91 9.74
N GLU A 107 -36.18 32.39 10.24
CA GLU A 107 -35.70 32.03 11.60
C GLU A 107 -36.76 32.30 12.68
N ALA A 108 -37.62 33.31 12.47
CA ALA A 108 -38.73 33.65 13.35
C ALA A 108 -39.93 32.68 13.24
N GLU A 109 -40.12 32.02 12.10
CA GLU A 109 -41.19 31.04 11.87
C GLU A 109 -40.78 29.59 12.20
N ALA A 110 -39.51 29.39 12.60
CA ALA A 110 -38.96 28.09 12.99
C ALA A 110 -39.44 27.61 14.38
N ALA A 111 -40.70 27.89 14.73
CA ALA A 111 -41.33 27.35 15.94
C ALA A 111 -41.48 25.82 15.89
N ASP A 112 -41.55 25.25 14.69
CA ASP A 112 -41.54 23.80 14.49
C ASP A 112 -40.11 23.25 14.65
N PRO A 113 -39.90 22.17 15.43
CA PRO A 113 -38.57 21.58 15.59
C PRO A 113 -38.02 21.13 14.23
N PRO A 114 -36.72 21.35 13.95
CA PRO A 114 -36.14 20.98 12.66
C PRO A 114 -36.24 19.47 12.46
N VAL A 115 -36.57 19.06 11.23
CA VAL A 115 -36.56 17.64 10.85
C VAL A 115 -35.11 17.18 10.87
N GLN A 116 -34.88 16.00 11.46
CA GLN A 116 -33.56 15.41 11.56
C GLN A 116 -33.54 14.00 10.97
N ALA A 117 -32.49 13.70 10.21
CA ALA A 117 -32.15 12.34 9.80
C ALA A 117 -30.77 11.99 10.38
N ILE A 118 -30.74 10.89 11.13
CA ILE A 118 -29.50 10.33 11.68
C ILE A 118 -29.03 9.24 10.71
N GLY A 119 -27.81 9.38 10.20
CA GLY A 119 -27.18 8.37 9.36
C GLY A 119 -26.40 7.34 10.19
N PRO A 120 -26.01 6.20 9.59
CA PRO A 120 -25.09 5.28 10.23
C PRO A 120 -23.76 5.96 10.52
N ARG A 121 -23.05 5.49 11.56
CA ARG A 121 -21.70 5.98 11.87
C ARG A 121 -20.77 5.69 10.72
N VAL A 122 -20.06 6.72 10.27
CA VAL A 122 -19.08 6.62 9.19
C VAL A 122 -17.71 7.08 9.65
N ASN A 123 -16.70 6.61 8.95
CA ASN A 123 -15.32 6.97 9.14
C ASN A 123 -14.93 8.06 8.15
N ILE A 124 -14.33 9.12 8.67
CA ILE A 124 -13.72 10.19 7.90
C ILE A 124 -12.21 10.02 8.00
N GLY A 125 -11.58 9.74 6.86
CA GLY A 125 -10.15 9.55 6.76
C GLY A 125 -9.42 10.84 6.45
N GLN A 126 -8.25 11.03 7.07
CA GLN A 126 -7.30 12.06 6.69
C GLN A 126 -6.09 11.46 5.97
N PRO A 127 -5.93 11.73 4.65
CA PRO A 127 -4.93 11.05 3.85
C PRO A 127 -3.48 11.38 4.28
N VAL A 128 -3.21 12.61 4.71
CA VAL A 128 -1.85 13.04 5.11
C VAL A 128 -1.37 12.26 6.33
N GLN A 129 -2.22 12.11 7.34
CA GLN A 129 -1.94 11.38 8.57
C GLN A 129 -1.81 9.88 8.31
N ALA A 130 -2.67 9.33 7.45
CA ALA A 130 -2.56 7.94 7.02
C ALA A 130 -1.21 7.67 6.33
N TRP A 131 -0.74 8.57 5.44
CA TRP A 131 0.58 8.46 4.82
C TRP A 131 1.71 8.52 5.84
N PHE A 132 1.65 9.46 6.77
CA PHE A 132 2.65 9.60 7.83
C PHE A 132 2.80 8.31 8.65
N TRP A 133 1.69 7.73 9.11
CA TRP A 133 1.71 6.47 9.88
C TRP A 133 2.16 5.28 9.04
N THR A 134 1.71 5.19 7.78
CA THR A 134 2.17 4.15 6.85
C THR A 134 3.67 4.18 6.66
N LEU A 135 4.24 5.34 6.37
CA LEU A 135 5.69 5.52 6.25
C LEU A 135 6.42 5.16 7.54
N THR A 136 5.89 5.60 8.69
CA THR A 136 6.48 5.30 10.00
C THR A 136 6.54 3.79 10.28
N VAL A 137 5.44 3.06 10.04
CA VAL A 137 5.37 1.61 10.24
C VAL A 137 6.29 0.87 9.26
N ILE A 138 6.30 1.26 7.99
CA ILE A 138 7.19 0.68 6.98
C ILE A 138 8.65 0.85 7.37
N LEU A 139 9.06 2.07 7.71
CA LEU A 139 10.44 2.36 8.11
C LEU A 139 10.82 1.58 9.37
N SER A 140 9.89 1.44 10.32
CA SER A 140 10.10 0.64 11.54
C SER A 140 10.27 -0.85 11.23
N LEU A 141 9.48 -1.41 10.31
CA LEU A 141 9.60 -2.80 9.87
C LEU A 141 10.91 -3.04 9.12
N VAL A 142 11.31 -2.15 8.22
CA VAL A 142 12.60 -2.23 7.53
C VAL A 142 13.76 -2.15 8.53
N ALA A 143 13.68 -1.23 9.50
CA ALA A 143 14.67 -1.11 10.57
C ALA A 143 14.74 -2.37 11.45
N LEU A 144 13.59 -2.99 11.75
CA LEU A 144 13.51 -4.25 12.49
C LEU A 144 14.14 -5.42 11.71
N ILE A 145 13.80 -5.57 10.42
CA ILE A 145 14.41 -6.57 9.53
C ILE A 145 15.92 -6.37 9.49
N PHE A 146 16.38 -5.12 9.40
CA PHE A 146 17.80 -4.79 9.42
C PHE A 146 18.47 -5.11 10.76
N ALA A 147 17.79 -4.86 11.88
CA ALA A 147 18.28 -5.24 13.20
C ALA A 147 18.39 -6.77 13.35
N MET A 148 17.43 -7.53 12.81
CA MET A 148 17.42 -8.99 12.84
C MET A 148 18.42 -9.63 11.87
N ALA A 149 18.68 -9.01 10.73
CA ALA A 149 19.66 -9.48 9.74
C ALA A 149 21.11 -9.34 10.24
N ARG A 150 21.35 -8.57 11.31
CA ARG A 150 22.69 -8.41 11.88
C ARG A 150 23.09 -9.66 12.69
N PRO A 151 24.31 -10.19 12.51
CA PRO A 151 24.75 -11.36 13.23
C PRO A 151 24.78 -11.11 14.75
N PRO A 152 24.34 -12.08 15.57
CA PRO A 152 24.36 -11.95 17.02
C PRO A 152 25.79 -11.69 17.50
N GLY A 153 25.99 -10.55 18.18
CA GLY A 153 27.31 -10.08 18.61
C GLY A 153 27.94 -8.97 17.76
N TRP A 154 27.30 -8.52 16.67
CA TRP A 154 27.74 -7.33 15.92
C TRP A 154 27.92 -6.11 16.81
N ALA A 155 26.96 -5.82 17.70
CA ALA A 155 27.07 -4.73 18.67
C ALA A 155 28.27 -4.90 19.63
N ARG A 156 28.58 -6.15 20.05
CA ARG A 156 29.76 -6.44 20.88
C ARG A 156 31.06 -6.28 20.10
N ARG A 157 31.08 -6.55 18.78
CA ARG A 157 32.24 -6.34 17.91
C ARG A 157 32.51 -4.85 17.72
N ILE A 158 31.49 -4.05 17.40
CA ILE A 158 31.64 -2.59 17.28
C ILE A 158 32.09 -1.96 18.60
N ALA A 159 31.48 -2.33 19.72
CA ALA A 159 31.92 -1.83 21.03
C ALA A 159 33.39 -2.19 21.31
N ARG A 160 33.83 -3.39 20.90
CA ARG A 160 35.22 -3.83 21.04
C ARG A 160 36.18 -3.10 20.10
N ASP A 161 35.75 -2.79 18.89
CA ASP A 161 36.55 -2.09 17.89
C ASP A 161 36.67 -0.58 18.20
N LEU A 162 35.61 0.05 18.72
CA LEU A 162 35.66 1.42 19.24
C LEU A 162 36.59 1.56 20.46
N LEU A 163 36.72 0.51 21.27
CA LEU A 163 37.61 0.48 22.44
C LEU A 163 39.04 0.03 22.11
N ARG A 164 39.29 -0.59 20.94
CA ARG A 164 40.63 -1.01 20.52
C ARG A 164 41.34 0.13 19.78
N ARG A 165 42.47 0.57 20.34
CA ARG A 165 43.43 1.50 19.70
C ARG A 165 43.72 1.13 18.23
N PRO A 166 44.09 2.11 17.38
CA PRO A 166 44.34 1.90 15.95
C PRO A 166 45.37 0.79 15.75
N ARG A 167 44.88 -0.39 15.41
CA ARG A 167 45.69 -1.54 14.99
C ARG A 167 45.80 -1.46 13.47
N ALA A 168 46.97 -1.81 12.95
CA ALA A 168 47.28 -1.84 11.52
C ALA A 168 46.11 -2.44 10.69
N PRO A 169 45.87 -1.95 9.46
CA PRO A 169 44.70 -2.27 8.66
C PRO A 169 44.60 -3.77 8.41
N GLY A 170 43.78 -4.44 9.22
CA GLY A 170 43.31 -5.79 8.98
C GLY A 170 42.16 -5.79 7.97
N PRO A 171 41.73 -6.96 7.49
CA PRO A 171 40.61 -7.09 6.57
C PRO A 171 39.38 -6.37 7.13
N VAL A 172 38.96 -5.34 6.42
CA VAL A 172 37.88 -4.43 6.80
C VAL A 172 36.60 -5.24 6.94
N ALA A 173 36.01 -5.27 8.14
CA ALA A 173 34.69 -5.85 8.31
C ALA A 173 33.70 -5.10 7.40
N PRO A 174 32.76 -5.80 6.74
CA PRO A 174 31.81 -5.16 5.83
C PRO A 174 31.05 -4.06 6.58
N ALA A 175 30.94 -2.90 5.94
CA ALA A 175 30.26 -1.74 6.50
C ALA A 175 28.80 -2.10 6.86
N ALA A 176 28.26 -1.48 7.91
CA ALA A 176 26.90 -1.74 8.41
C ALA A 176 25.82 -1.63 7.31
N ASP A 177 26.10 -0.82 6.28
CA ASP A 177 25.22 -0.54 5.14
C ASP A 177 25.06 -1.75 4.21
N GLU A 178 25.94 -2.76 4.30
CA GLU A 178 25.93 -3.93 3.42
C GLU A 178 24.99 -5.05 3.92
N ALA A 179 24.54 -5.01 5.18
CA ALA A 179 23.73 -6.06 5.80
C ALA A 179 22.35 -6.24 5.14
N LEU A 180 21.71 -5.16 4.66
CA LEU A 180 20.43 -5.23 3.96
C LEU A 180 20.58 -5.99 2.63
N PHE A 181 21.66 -5.69 1.90
CA PHE A 181 21.90 -6.30 0.61
C PHE A 181 22.08 -7.81 0.74
N TYR A 182 22.72 -8.31 1.81
CA TYR A 182 22.88 -9.75 2.04
C TYR A 182 21.57 -10.52 2.19
N LEU A 183 20.50 -9.93 2.75
CA LEU A 183 19.17 -10.56 2.78
C LEU A 183 18.62 -10.78 1.36
N LEU A 184 18.90 -9.81 0.49
CA LEU A 184 18.48 -9.78 -0.90
C LEU A 184 19.45 -10.54 -1.82
N CYS A 185 20.61 -10.96 -1.31
CA CYS A 185 21.59 -11.73 -2.07
C CYS A 185 21.18 -13.20 -2.24
N SER A 186 21.63 -13.79 -3.34
CA SER A 186 21.68 -15.23 -3.54
C SER A 186 22.75 -15.88 -2.64
N THR A 187 22.82 -17.21 -2.66
CA THR A 187 23.93 -17.99 -2.07
C THR A 187 25.30 -17.54 -2.59
N ASP A 188 25.33 -16.97 -3.79
CA ASP A 188 26.53 -16.56 -4.51
C ASP A 188 27.04 -15.17 -4.09
N GLY A 189 26.37 -14.53 -3.12
CA GLY A 189 26.73 -13.20 -2.61
C GLY A 189 26.25 -12.03 -3.47
N HIS A 190 25.74 -12.28 -4.68
CA HIS A 190 25.16 -11.27 -5.58
C HIS A 190 23.67 -11.00 -5.32
N LEU A 191 23.18 -9.80 -5.61
CA LEU A 191 21.75 -9.49 -5.46
C LEU A 191 20.85 -10.37 -6.34
N SER A 192 19.83 -10.96 -5.73
CA SER A 192 18.84 -11.76 -6.43
C SER A 192 17.67 -10.88 -6.87
N LEU A 193 17.47 -10.79 -8.19
CA LEU A 193 16.38 -10.01 -8.78
C LEU A 193 15.01 -10.44 -8.22
N SER A 194 14.75 -11.74 -8.12
CA SER A 194 13.46 -12.25 -7.62
C SER A 194 13.22 -11.91 -6.15
N LYS A 195 14.25 -11.95 -5.29
CA LYS A 195 14.15 -11.53 -3.88
C LYS A 195 13.86 -10.03 -3.77
N VAL A 196 14.52 -9.22 -4.60
CA VAL A 196 14.26 -7.76 -4.65
C VAL A 196 12.85 -7.48 -5.14
N GLN A 197 12.39 -8.14 -6.20
CA GLN A 197 11.02 -8.01 -6.71
C GLN A 197 9.99 -8.38 -5.65
N LEU A 198 10.18 -9.52 -4.97
CA LEU A 198 9.31 -9.97 -3.89
C LEU A 198 9.28 -8.96 -2.74
N ALA A 199 10.43 -8.45 -2.32
CA ALA A 199 10.53 -7.45 -1.25
C ALA A 199 9.81 -6.15 -1.62
N LEU A 200 10.02 -5.65 -2.86
CA LEU A 200 9.37 -4.44 -3.35
C LEU A 200 7.84 -4.59 -3.42
N TRP A 201 7.34 -5.71 -3.96
CA TRP A 201 5.90 -5.97 -4.01
C TRP A 201 5.28 -6.14 -2.63
N THR A 202 5.95 -6.88 -1.74
CA THR A 202 5.49 -7.05 -0.35
C THR A 202 5.39 -5.71 0.35
N LEU A 203 6.39 -4.84 0.18
CA LEU A 203 6.39 -3.50 0.74
C LEU A 203 5.26 -2.64 0.16
N ALA A 204 5.10 -2.63 -1.17
CA ALA A 204 4.09 -1.82 -1.84
C ALA A 204 2.65 -2.24 -1.46
N ILE A 205 2.35 -3.55 -1.49
CA ILE A 205 1.04 -4.09 -1.13
C ILE A 205 0.79 -3.91 0.36
N GLY A 206 1.75 -4.24 1.21
CA GLY A 206 1.65 -4.06 2.67
C GLY A 206 1.41 -2.59 3.04
N ALA A 207 2.13 -1.66 2.39
CA ALA A 207 1.93 -0.22 2.54
C ALA A 207 0.52 0.21 2.19
N ALA A 208 0.01 -0.23 1.03
CA ALA A 208 -1.30 0.16 0.55
C ALA A 208 -2.43 -0.42 1.42
N VAL A 209 -2.32 -1.71 1.80
CA VAL A 209 -3.28 -2.36 2.72
C VAL A 209 -3.30 -1.66 4.06
N PHE A 210 -2.13 -1.35 4.63
CA PHE A 210 -2.05 -0.63 5.91
C PHE A 210 -2.61 0.79 5.79
N PHE A 211 -2.23 1.54 4.77
CA PHE A 211 -2.74 2.89 4.50
C PHE A 211 -4.27 2.92 4.41
N TYR A 212 -4.87 1.99 3.64
CA TYR A 212 -6.32 1.93 3.52
C TYR A 212 -7.02 1.39 4.76
N GLY A 213 -6.39 0.45 5.48
CA GLY A 213 -6.89 -0.01 6.78
C GLY A 213 -6.85 1.07 7.87
N LEU A 214 -6.01 2.09 7.72
CA LEU A 214 -6.05 3.27 8.59
C LEU A 214 -7.18 4.24 8.27
N ILE A 215 -7.68 4.24 7.03
CA ILE A 215 -8.73 5.16 6.55
C ILE A 215 -10.13 4.52 6.60
N ARG A 216 -10.20 3.21 6.38
CA ARG A 216 -11.44 2.43 6.30
C ARG A 216 -11.47 1.40 7.42
N VAL A 217 -12.63 1.16 8.01
CA VAL A 217 -12.81 0.07 8.99
C VAL A 217 -12.79 -1.30 8.32
N GLU A 218 -13.27 -1.37 7.07
CA GLU A 218 -13.21 -2.60 6.29
C GLU A 218 -11.81 -2.79 5.71
N VAL A 219 -11.24 -3.98 5.95
CA VAL A 219 -9.99 -4.39 5.31
C VAL A 219 -10.23 -4.38 3.80
N PRO A 220 -9.41 -3.66 3.01
CA PRO A 220 -9.58 -3.64 1.57
C PRO A 220 -9.40 -5.06 1.01
N SER A 221 -10.32 -5.50 0.18
CA SER A 221 -10.19 -6.76 -0.55
C SER A 221 -8.95 -6.67 -1.45
N VAL A 222 -8.00 -7.59 -1.27
CA VAL A 222 -6.82 -7.68 -2.13
C VAL A 222 -7.25 -8.27 -3.48
N PRO A 223 -7.07 -7.55 -4.61
CA PRO A 223 -7.42 -8.09 -5.92
C PRO A 223 -6.66 -9.38 -6.24
N ASN A 224 -7.32 -10.32 -6.91
CA ASN A 224 -6.73 -11.61 -7.32
C ASN A 224 -5.49 -11.41 -8.22
N THR A 225 -5.51 -10.36 -9.04
CA THR A 225 -4.41 -9.98 -9.95
C THR A 225 -3.11 -9.67 -9.21
N LEU A 226 -3.18 -9.04 -8.03
CA LEU A 226 -2.02 -8.79 -7.17
C LEU A 226 -1.46 -10.07 -6.57
N VAL A 227 -2.34 -10.99 -6.15
CA VAL A 227 -1.94 -12.31 -5.63
C VAL A 227 -1.21 -13.10 -6.71
N VAL A 228 -1.72 -13.07 -7.95
CA VAL A 228 -1.07 -13.70 -9.10
C VAL A 228 0.31 -13.09 -9.36
N LEU A 229 0.45 -11.75 -9.33
CA LEU A 229 1.75 -11.09 -9.50
C LEU A 229 2.77 -11.50 -8.43
N MET A 230 2.34 -11.63 -7.17
CA MET A 230 3.20 -12.13 -6.10
C MET A 230 3.60 -13.59 -6.33
N GLY A 231 2.63 -14.43 -6.71
CA GLY A 231 2.87 -15.84 -7.04
C GLY A 231 3.85 -16.03 -8.19
N LEU A 232 3.72 -15.24 -9.25
CA LEU A 232 4.63 -15.23 -10.41
C LEU A 232 6.08 -14.86 -10.00
N SER A 233 6.23 -13.90 -9.09
CA SER A 233 7.55 -13.51 -8.55
C SER A 233 8.20 -14.66 -7.76
N LEU A 234 7.41 -15.38 -6.94
CA LEU A 234 7.87 -16.54 -6.20
C LEU A 234 8.27 -17.70 -7.12
N VAL A 235 7.44 -17.99 -8.14
CA VAL A 235 7.69 -19.03 -9.13
C VAL A 235 8.98 -18.76 -9.91
N THR A 236 9.20 -17.52 -10.34
CA THR A 236 10.44 -17.12 -11.04
C THR A 236 11.68 -17.26 -10.16
N GLY A 237 11.54 -16.94 -8.86
CA GLY A 237 12.61 -17.13 -7.88
C GLY A 237 12.93 -18.59 -7.59
N GLY A 238 11.91 -19.42 -7.37
CA GLY A 238 12.05 -20.85 -7.10
C GLY A 238 12.65 -21.62 -8.28
N MET A 239 12.20 -21.34 -9.51
CA MET A 239 12.78 -21.96 -10.70
C MET A 239 14.24 -21.54 -10.93
N SER A 240 14.61 -20.31 -10.58
CA SER A 240 16.01 -19.89 -10.67
C SER A 240 16.90 -20.63 -9.67
N TYR A 241 16.38 -21.00 -8.50
CA TYR A 241 17.10 -21.82 -7.53
C TYR A 241 17.31 -23.24 -8.06
N LEU A 242 16.25 -23.89 -8.54
CA LEU A 242 16.32 -25.25 -9.11
C LEU A 242 17.23 -25.33 -10.36
N ALA A 243 17.23 -24.30 -11.20
CA ALA A 243 18.12 -24.23 -12.36
C ALA A 243 19.59 -24.00 -11.97
N SER A 244 19.88 -23.64 -10.72
CA SER A 244 21.25 -23.39 -10.23
C SER A 244 21.87 -24.63 -9.58
N ASP A 245 21.13 -25.73 -9.42
CA ASP A 245 21.62 -27.04 -8.94
C ASP A 245 22.48 -27.78 -10.00
N GLY A 246 23.29 -27.04 -10.76
CA GLY A 246 24.34 -27.63 -11.59
C GLY A 246 25.28 -28.51 -10.75
N PRO A 247 26.05 -29.40 -11.39
CA PRO A 247 26.95 -30.31 -10.69
C PRO A 247 27.82 -29.51 -9.69
N PRO A 248 28.02 -30.03 -8.46
CA PRO A 248 28.74 -29.32 -7.42
C PRO A 248 30.08 -28.84 -7.97
N PRO A 249 30.48 -27.58 -7.67
CA PRO A 249 31.71 -27.02 -8.19
C PRO A 249 32.87 -27.97 -7.84
N ALA A 250 33.77 -28.18 -8.81
CA ALA A 250 34.91 -29.07 -8.62
C ALA A 250 35.66 -28.69 -7.33
N PRO A 251 36.15 -29.67 -6.54
CA PRO A 251 36.71 -29.44 -5.20
C PRO A 251 37.89 -28.46 -5.12
N ASN A 252 38.45 -28.04 -6.27
CA ASN A 252 39.56 -27.09 -6.37
C ASN A 252 39.14 -25.64 -6.69
N GLN A 253 37.86 -25.37 -6.96
CA GLN A 253 37.38 -23.99 -7.08
C GLN A 253 37.26 -23.39 -5.67
N ARG A 254 38.25 -22.57 -5.29
CA ARG A 254 38.12 -21.74 -4.09
C ARG A 254 36.86 -20.89 -4.27
N PRO A 255 35.96 -20.81 -3.27
CA PRO A 255 34.85 -19.88 -3.31
C PRO A 255 35.42 -18.51 -3.59
N SER A 256 35.04 -17.93 -4.74
CA SER A 256 35.37 -16.54 -5.05
C SER A 256 34.94 -15.71 -3.84
N LEU A 257 35.86 -14.89 -3.33
CA LEU A 257 35.57 -14.00 -2.21
C LEU A 257 34.24 -13.29 -2.48
N PRO A 258 33.33 -13.20 -1.49
CA PRO A 258 32.00 -12.64 -1.69
C PRO A 258 32.15 -11.25 -2.30
N ALA A 259 31.73 -11.13 -3.56
CA ALA A 259 31.75 -9.86 -4.25
C ALA A 259 30.85 -8.89 -3.48
N LYS A 260 31.28 -7.64 -3.34
CA LYS A 260 30.46 -6.60 -2.73
C LYS A 260 29.16 -6.50 -3.54
N PRO A 261 27.99 -6.69 -2.91
CA PRO A 261 26.73 -6.66 -3.63
C PRO A 261 26.53 -5.27 -4.25
N SER A 262 26.19 -5.24 -5.53
CA SER A 262 26.00 -4.01 -6.29
C SER A 262 24.63 -4.01 -6.95
N LEU A 263 23.99 -2.84 -7.08
CA LEU A 263 22.73 -2.72 -7.83
C LEU A 263 22.87 -3.18 -9.29
N SER A 264 24.08 -3.12 -9.86
CA SER A 264 24.37 -3.67 -11.18
C SER A 264 24.12 -5.18 -11.28
N ASP A 265 24.16 -5.90 -10.16
CA ASP A 265 23.98 -7.34 -10.10
C ASP A 265 22.53 -7.74 -10.47
N LEU A 266 21.57 -6.81 -10.30
CA LEU A 266 20.18 -7.00 -10.70
C LEU A 266 20.01 -7.15 -12.21
N ILE A 267 20.93 -6.58 -13.00
CA ILE A 267 20.87 -6.58 -14.47
C ILE A 267 22.03 -7.37 -15.11
N ARG A 268 22.90 -7.99 -14.31
CA ARG A 268 24.02 -8.80 -14.80
C ARG A 268 23.75 -10.28 -14.59
N ASN A 269 24.23 -11.12 -15.50
CA ASN A 269 24.35 -12.55 -15.30
C ASN A 269 25.77 -12.87 -14.84
N PHE A 270 25.91 -13.87 -13.97
CA PHE A 270 27.19 -14.33 -13.45
C PHE A 270 27.37 -15.81 -13.86
N PRO A 271 27.81 -16.10 -15.10
CA PRO A 271 28.09 -17.47 -15.50
C PRO A 271 29.33 -17.97 -14.74
N TYR A 272 29.33 -19.25 -14.35
CA TYR A 272 30.55 -19.90 -13.85
C TYR A 272 31.63 -19.77 -14.94
N ASP A 273 32.78 -19.20 -14.58
CA ASP A 273 33.98 -19.07 -15.43
C ASP A 273 33.96 -17.97 -16.52
N LYS A 274 33.00 -17.04 -16.49
CA LYS A 274 32.98 -15.89 -17.43
C LYS A 274 32.81 -14.56 -16.71
N PRO A 275 33.32 -13.44 -17.30
CA PRO A 275 33.02 -12.11 -16.77
C PRO A 275 31.51 -11.87 -16.74
N ALA A 276 31.07 -11.04 -15.80
CA ALA A 276 29.65 -10.71 -15.66
C ALA A 276 29.11 -10.04 -16.93
N GLU A 277 28.07 -10.61 -17.53
CA GLU A 277 27.46 -10.12 -18.76
C GLU A 277 26.17 -9.35 -18.47
N LEU A 278 25.90 -8.28 -19.21
CA LEU A 278 24.64 -7.53 -19.07
C LEU A 278 23.48 -8.36 -19.64
N SER A 279 22.42 -8.52 -18.86
CA SER A 279 21.22 -9.27 -19.24
C SER A 279 20.07 -8.33 -19.54
N ILE A 280 19.72 -8.21 -20.82
CA ILE A 280 18.59 -7.42 -21.30
C ILE A 280 17.28 -7.92 -20.66
N SER A 281 17.10 -9.23 -20.54
CA SER A 281 15.88 -9.82 -19.95
C SER A 281 15.72 -9.48 -18.46
N ARG A 282 16.81 -9.48 -17.67
CA ARG A 282 16.77 -9.02 -16.28
C ARG A 282 16.46 -7.52 -16.17
N ALA A 283 17.05 -6.70 -17.04
CA ALA A 283 16.75 -5.27 -17.10
C ALA A 283 15.28 -5.01 -17.44
N GLN A 284 14.72 -5.75 -18.40
CA GLN A 284 13.30 -5.69 -18.76
C GLN A 284 12.39 -6.06 -17.59
N MET A 285 12.70 -7.13 -16.85
CA MET A 285 11.93 -7.52 -15.67
C MET A 285 11.96 -6.47 -14.57
N LEU A 286 13.14 -5.92 -14.27
CA LEU A 286 13.31 -4.86 -13.28
C LEU A 286 12.51 -3.62 -13.68
N PHE A 287 12.59 -3.23 -14.96
CA PHE A 287 11.83 -2.13 -15.52
C PHE A 287 10.32 -2.32 -15.32
N TRP A 288 9.76 -3.45 -15.74
CA TRP A 288 8.32 -3.73 -15.59
C TRP A 288 7.89 -3.77 -14.12
N THR A 289 8.73 -4.30 -13.24
CA THR A 289 8.45 -4.33 -11.79
C THR A 289 8.31 -2.92 -11.23
N VAL A 290 9.30 -2.06 -11.49
CA VAL A 290 9.31 -0.68 -10.98
C VAL A 290 8.14 0.11 -11.58
N LEU A 291 7.90 -0.04 -12.88
CA LEU A 291 6.78 0.62 -13.56
C LEU A 291 5.43 0.20 -12.97
N LEU A 292 5.19 -1.09 -12.78
CA LEU A 292 3.92 -1.58 -12.23
C LEU A 292 3.72 -1.18 -10.77
N ILE A 293 4.77 -1.19 -9.95
CA ILE A 293 4.69 -0.69 -8.57
C ILE A 293 4.36 0.79 -8.56
N ALA A 294 5.00 1.60 -9.41
CA ALA A 294 4.72 3.03 -9.52
C ALA A 294 3.27 3.29 -9.95
N LEU A 295 2.80 2.57 -10.98
CA LEU A 295 1.41 2.65 -11.42
C LEU A 295 0.43 2.20 -10.34
N PHE A 296 0.74 1.11 -9.63
CA PHE A 296 -0.07 0.59 -8.54
C PHE A 296 -0.22 1.59 -7.40
N VAL A 297 0.88 2.17 -6.92
CA VAL A 297 0.85 3.17 -5.84
C VAL A 297 0.10 4.42 -6.30
N TRP A 298 0.40 4.92 -7.50
CA TRP A 298 -0.22 6.12 -8.06
C TRP A 298 -1.73 5.96 -8.28
N LYS A 299 -2.14 4.90 -8.99
CA LYS A 299 -3.55 4.61 -9.27
C LYS A 299 -4.33 4.31 -8.01
N SER A 300 -3.74 3.54 -7.09
CA SER A 300 -4.36 3.30 -5.80
C SER A 300 -4.64 4.64 -5.11
N ALA A 301 -3.61 5.49 -4.96
CA ALA A 301 -3.74 6.77 -4.29
C ALA A 301 -4.81 7.69 -4.91
N LEU A 302 -4.96 7.67 -6.24
CA LEU A 302 -6.00 8.45 -6.94
C LEU A 302 -7.42 7.88 -6.76
N GLU A 303 -7.56 6.56 -6.77
CA GLU A 303 -8.87 5.89 -6.66
C GLU A 303 -9.33 5.78 -5.19
N GLY A 304 -8.40 5.93 -4.24
CA GLY A 304 -8.69 5.75 -2.82
C GLY A 304 -9.01 4.30 -2.46
N SER A 305 -8.62 3.34 -3.31
CA SER A 305 -8.73 1.89 -3.12
C SER A 305 -7.48 1.19 -3.64
N LEU A 306 -7.35 -0.12 -3.39
CA LEU A 306 -6.33 -0.92 -4.05
C LEU A 306 -6.65 -1.00 -5.54
N TRP A 307 -5.75 -0.51 -6.38
CA TRP A 307 -5.91 -0.61 -7.82
C TRP A 307 -5.87 -2.07 -8.25
N ASP A 308 -6.92 -2.50 -8.95
CA ASP A 308 -6.95 -3.82 -9.58
C ASP A 308 -6.12 -3.76 -10.87
N VAL A 309 -4.97 -4.44 -10.85
CA VAL A 309 -4.05 -4.43 -11.98
C VAL A 309 -4.72 -5.19 -13.14
N PRO A 310 -4.92 -4.56 -14.31
CA PRO A 310 -5.53 -5.23 -15.46
C PRO A 310 -4.84 -6.56 -15.77
N GLU A 311 -5.63 -7.62 -16.01
CA GLU A 311 -5.12 -8.96 -16.29
C GLU A 311 -4.13 -8.98 -17.47
N GLN A 312 -4.30 -8.07 -18.43
CA GLN A 312 -3.40 -7.93 -19.58
C GLN A 312 -1.98 -7.51 -19.16
N LEU A 313 -1.84 -6.62 -18.16
CA LEU A 313 -0.54 -6.22 -17.63
C LEU A 313 0.10 -7.35 -16.82
N VAL A 314 -0.71 -8.10 -16.06
CA VAL A 314 -0.25 -9.30 -15.34
C VAL A 314 0.26 -10.35 -16.32
N ALA A 315 -0.50 -10.64 -17.37
CA ALA A 315 -0.13 -11.58 -18.41
C ALA A 315 1.15 -11.14 -19.15
N LEU A 316 1.28 -9.86 -19.49
CA LEU A 316 2.48 -9.32 -20.13
C LEU A 316 3.72 -9.49 -19.24
N THR A 317 3.57 -9.28 -17.94
CA THR A 317 4.63 -9.49 -16.95
C THR A 317 5.00 -10.97 -16.85
N GLY A 318 4.01 -11.86 -16.81
CA GLY A 318 4.22 -13.31 -16.81
C GLY A 318 4.95 -13.79 -18.06
N ILE A 319 4.57 -13.31 -19.25
CA ILE A 319 5.25 -13.62 -20.52
C ILE A 319 6.70 -13.13 -20.49
N SER A 320 6.94 -11.92 -19.98
CA SER A 320 8.30 -11.39 -19.80
C SER A 320 9.16 -12.24 -18.86
N GLN A 321 8.55 -12.89 -17.86
CA GLN A 321 9.24 -13.80 -16.95
C GLN A 321 9.51 -15.16 -17.60
N LEU A 322 8.55 -15.69 -18.35
CA LEU A 322 8.71 -16.95 -19.09
C LEU A 322 9.84 -16.88 -20.12
N GLY A 323 9.95 -15.76 -20.85
CA GLY A 323 11.03 -15.55 -21.83
C GLY A 323 12.45 -15.62 -21.23
N TYR A 324 12.61 -15.31 -19.95
CA TYR A 324 13.89 -15.45 -19.24
C TYR A 324 14.21 -16.89 -18.84
N LEU A 325 13.18 -17.69 -18.58
CA LEU A 325 13.35 -19.07 -18.10
C LEU A 325 13.57 -20.05 -19.24
N MET A 326 12.99 -19.79 -20.42
CA MET A 326 13.07 -20.70 -21.56
C MET A 326 14.52 -21.07 -21.95
N PRO A 327 15.49 -20.13 -22.06
CA PRO A 327 16.87 -20.50 -22.40
C PRO A 327 17.54 -21.39 -21.35
N LYS A 328 17.17 -21.29 -20.07
CA LYS A 328 17.78 -22.10 -19.00
C LYS A 328 17.41 -23.57 -19.11
N PHE A 329 16.21 -23.88 -19.60
CA PHE A 329 15.78 -25.27 -19.79
C PHE A 329 16.46 -25.94 -20.98
N ASP A 330 16.79 -25.19 -22.04
CA ASP A 330 17.51 -25.73 -23.20
C ASP A 330 18.96 -26.08 -22.85
N TYR A 331 19.63 -25.26 -22.03
CA TYR A 331 20.98 -25.57 -21.54
C TYR A 331 21.05 -26.86 -20.71
N GLY A 332 20.04 -27.14 -19.88
CA GLY A 332 19.99 -28.36 -19.07
C GLY A 332 19.85 -29.64 -19.91
N LYS A 333 19.08 -29.60 -21.01
CA LYS A 333 18.93 -30.76 -21.90
C LYS A 333 20.19 -31.07 -22.70
N GLY A 334 20.93 -30.04 -23.12
CA GLY A 334 22.17 -30.23 -23.88
C GLY A 334 23.28 -30.92 -23.08
N GLN A 335 23.38 -30.68 -21.77
CA GLN A 335 24.36 -31.36 -20.91
C GLN A 335 24.03 -32.83 -20.66
N ALA A 336 22.74 -33.20 -20.59
CA ALA A 336 22.32 -34.58 -20.33
C ALA A 336 22.54 -35.54 -21.51
N GLN A 337 22.71 -35.01 -22.73
CA GLN A 337 22.97 -35.83 -23.94
C GLN A 337 24.45 -36.02 -24.25
N GLY A 338 25.35 -35.28 -23.59
CA GLY A 338 26.79 -35.32 -23.80
C GLY A 338 27.59 -36.09 -22.76
N ALA A 339 26.92 -36.73 -21.79
CA ALA A 339 27.50 -37.55 -20.73
C ALA A 339 27.09 -39.02 -20.90
#